data_AF-A0A7C2IT88-F1
#
_entry.id   AF-A0A7C2IT88-F1
#
_cell.length_a   1.000
_cell.length_b   1.000
_cell.length_c   1.000
_cell.angle_alpha   90.00
_cell.angle_beta   90.00
_cell.angle_gamma   90.00
#
_symmetry.space_group_name_H-M   'P 1'
#
loop_
_entity.id
_entity.type
_entity.pdbx_description
1 polymer ?
#
loop_
_entity_poly.entity_id
_entity_poly.type
_entity_poly.pdbx_seq_one_letter_code
_entity_poly.pdbx_strand_id
1 'polypeptide(L)'
;MGRFTDKLPEGLKKFVDPSLPKEMRIMAAKGLVPIPPRDIVLVVFSLTMDGDEEVEKEARETLKAMPEEVIGPVLVDESSPPELLDFIARNTGNESYLEKIILNRTTDDSTIAYLAETLHNGPLVELIASNQVRILRSSAIVEALGQNPSVSPSVMDRVTSFISLYLGTGKQGGVEKEPVSHHKDDVTTLNEEIRESFLDKIGFPEELLEEDEEAIKRTSQGNLLDRVVHMRLPEKLKLALVGNREARRILVRDSNRLVATAVLKNPRLTDSEVIQIAQSRTVDECVLREIAGTRKWAKLYQVKLALVNNSKTPTDVTLNFLRHLRYKDLRSVVWNRDLPGVIISTARKILKEKQDQGV
;
A
#
# COMPACT_ATOMS: atom_id res chain seq x y z
N MET A 1 -10.27 -27.86 -16.42
CA MET A 1 -9.11 -27.34 -15.65
C MET A 1 -7.88 -27.56 -16.52
N GLY A 2 -7.16 -26.49 -16.87
CA GLY A 2 -5.92 -26.63 -17.65
C GLY A 2 -4.90 -27.42 -16.85
N ARG A 3 -4.16 -28.32 -17.51
CA ARG A 3 -3.09 -29.06 -16.83
C ARG A 3 -1.96 -28.08 -16.54
N PHE A 4 -1.38 -28.16 -15.34
CA PHE A 4 -0.22 -27.33 -14.96
C PHE A 4 0.94 -27.44 -15.98
N THR A 5 1.00 -28.56 -16.71
CA THR A 5 1.91 -28.81 -17.84
C THR A 5 1.94 -27.68 -18.88
N ASP A 6 0.82 -26.97 -19.08
CA ASP A 6 0.74 -25.91 -20.09
C ASP A 6 1.50 -24.64 -19.66
N LYS A 7 1.61 -24.41 -18.35
CA LYS A 7 2.28 -23.25 -17.73
C LYS A 7 3.79 -23.45 -17.55
N LEU A 8 4.31 -24.64 -17.81
CA LEU A 8 5.75 -24.91 -17.73
C LEU A 8 6.51 -24.20 -18.86
N PRO A 9 7.75 -23.73 -18.60
CA PRO A 9 8.67 -23.31 -19.66
C PRO A 9 8.82 -24.39 -20.74
N GLU A 10 8.91 -23.99 -22.02
CA GLU A 10 8.97 -24.93 -23.15
C GLU A 10 10.10 -25.97 -23.01
N GLY A 11 11.25 -25.56 -22.46
CA GLY A 11 12.39 -26.44 -22.23
C GLY A 11 12.12 -27.57 -21.21
N LEU A 12 11.10 -27.44 -20.36
CA LEU A 12 10.75 -28.43 -19.33
C LEU A 12 9.61 -29.36 -19.76
N LYS A 13 8.80 -28.95 -20.75
CA LYS A 13 7.67 -29.76 -21.25
C LYS A 13 8.12 -31.14 -21.76
N LYS A 14 9.33 -31.24 -22.29
CA LYS A 14 9.96 -32.48 -22.77
C LYS A 14 10.19 -33.55 -21.70
N PHE A 15 9.99 -33.24 -20.41
CA PHE A 15 10.13 -34.20 -19.29
C PHE A 15 8.79 -34.65 -18.70
N VAL A 16 7.69 -33.98 -19.07
CA VAL A 16 6.36 -34.20 -18.48
C VAL A 16 5.31 -34.55 -19.53
N ASP A 17 5.71 -34.69 -20.79
CA ASP A 17 4.81 -34.99 -21.89
C ASP A 17 4.19 -36.40 -21.69
N PRO A 18 2.85 -36.53 -21.65
CA PRO A 18 2.18 -37.82 -21.48
C PRO A 18 2.50 -38.85 -22.56
N SER A 19 2.96 -38.42 -23.74
CA SER A 19 3.35 -39.31 -24.84
C SER A 19 4.71 -40.00 -24.63
N LEU A 20 5.50 -39.56 -23.65
CA LEU A 20 6.80 -40.17 -23.32
C LEU A 20 6.64 -41.58 -22.75
N PRO A 21 7.65 -42.44 -22.85
CA PRO A 21 7.66 -43.71 -22.15
C PRO A 21 7.50 -43.53 -20.62
N LYS A 22 6.72 -44.41 -19.99
CA LYS A 22 6.47 -44.38 -18.54
C LYS A 22 7.77 -44.36 -17.72
N GLU A 23 8.76 -45.13 -18.11
CA GLU A 23 10.08 -45.20 -17.46
C GLU A 23 10.79 -43.84 -17.40
N MET A 24 10.69 -43.04 -18.47
CA MET A 24 11.26 -41.68 -18.50
C MET A 24 10.51 -40.74 -17.58
N ARG A 25 9.18 -40.87 -17.49
CA ARG A 25 8.36 -40.07 -16.56
C ARG A 25 8.61 -40.45 -15.10
N ILE A 26 8.81 -41.74 -14.80
CA ILE A 26 9.24 -42.20 -13.46
C ILE A 26 10.61 -41.63 -13.10
N MET A 27 11.58 -41.64 -14.04
CA MET A 27 12.90 -41.05 -13.82
C MET A 27 12.81 -39.54 -13.51
N ALA A 28 11.93 -38.82 -14.21
CA ALA A 28 11.63 -37.42 -13.95
C ALA A 28 10.92 -37.21 -12.61
N ALA A 29 9.97 -38.07 -12.24
CA ALA A 29 9.27 -38.04 -10.96
C ALA A 29 10.22 -38.24 -9.77
N LYS A 30 11.27 -39.05 -9.94
CA LYS A 30 12.37 -39.25 -8.98
C LYS A 30 13.35 -38.08 -8.89
N GLY A 31 13.20 -37.05 -9.74
CA GLY A 31 14.14 -35.94 -9.82
C GLY A 31 15.49 -36.30 -10.42
N LEU A 32 15.62 -37.44 -11.11
CA LEU A 32 16.88 -37.96 -11.66
C LEU A 32 17.16 -37.41 -13.07
N VAL A 33 16.90 -36.12 -13.31
CA VAL A 33 17.02 -35.47 -14.61
C VAL A 33 18.12 -34.40 -14.56
N PRO A 34 18.97 -34.27 -15.60
CA PRO A 34 20.07 -33.30 -15.61
C PRO A 34 19.58 -31.88 -15.93
N ILE A 35 18.83 -31.29 -15.00
CA ILE A 35 18.32 -29.91 -15.07
C ILE A 35 18.61 -29.16 -13.76
N PRO A 36 18.56 -27.82 -13.76
CA PRO A 36 18.77 -27.03 -12.55
C PRO A 36 17.82 -27.43 -11.40
N PRO A 37 18.26 -27.38 -10.13
CA PRO A 37 17.46 -27.84 -8.98
C PRO A 37 16.06 -27.22 -8.89
N ARG A 38 15.94 -25.92 -9.21
CA ARG A 38 14.65 -25.23 -9.26
C ARG A 38 13.69 -25.85 -10.28
N ASP A 39 14.20 -26.19 -11.45
CA ASP A 39 13.40 -26.75 -12.55
C ASP A 39 12.96 -28.17 -12.23
N ILE A 40 13.76 -28.92 -11.45
CA ILE A 40 13.37 -30.24 -10.93
C ILE A 40 12.08 -30.13 -10.12
N VAL A 41 11.96 -29.14 -9.22
CA VAL A 41 10.75 -28.95 -8.39
C VAL A 41 9.50 -28.79 -9.27
N LEU A 42 9.59 -27.97 -10.33
CA LEU A 42 8.47 -27.72 -11.24
C LEU A 42 8.09 -28.96 -12.06
N VAL A 43 9.09 -29.71 -12.54
CA VAL A 43 8.88 -30.95 -13.28
C VAL A 43 8.23 -32.00 -12.40
N VAL A 44 8.79 -32.26 -11.21
CA VAL A 44 8.24 -33.24 -10.27
C VAL A 44 6.84 -32.83 -9.83
N PHE A 45 6.60 -31.55 -9.55
CA PHE A 45 5.25 -31.07 -9.23
C PHE A 45 4.26 -31.28 -10.37
N SER A 46 4.64 -31.03 -11.62
CA SER A 46 3.78 -31.31 -12.76
C SER A 46 3.42 -32.80 -12.88
N LEU A 47 4.33 -33.69 -12.48
CA LEU A 47 4.11 -35.15 -12.51
C LEU A 47 3.22 -35.65 -11.36
N THR A 48 2.94 -34.83 -10.34
CA THR A 48 1.89 -35.12 -9.34
C THR A 48 0.48 -35.07 -9.93
N MET A 49 0.34 -34.72 -11.20
CA MET A 49 -0.90 -34.69 -11.97
C MET A 49 -0.82 -35.59 -13.22
N ASP A 50 0.14 -36.52 -13.27
CA ASP A 50 0.27 -37.49 -14.36
C ASP A 50 -0.96 -38.42 -14.40
N GLY A 51 -1.23 -38.99 -15.58
CA GLY A 51 -2.34 -39.93 -15.74
C GLY A 51 -2.03 -41.34 -15.24
N ASP A 52 -0.75 -41.66 -15.02
CA ASP A 52 -0.29 -42.93 -14.47
C ASP A 52 -0.10 -42.82 -12.94
N GLU A 53 -0.79 -43.68 -12.19
CA GLU A 53 -0.79 -43.67 -10.72
C GLU A 53 0.59 -43.90 -10.09
N GLU A 54 1.46 -44.67 -10.76
CA GLU A 54 2.80 -44.96 -10.25
C GLU A 54 3.72 -43.74 -10.37
N VAL A 55 3.63 -43.04 -11.50
CA VAL A 55 4.35 -41.76 -11.73
C VAL A 55 3.86 -40.70 -10.73
N GLU A 56 2.54 -40.58 -10.55
CA GLU A 56 1.95 -39.63 -9.60
C GLU A 56 2.45 -39.87 -8.17
N LYS A 57 2.39 -41.13 -7.72
CA LYS A 57 2.79 -41.51 -6.37
C LYS A 57 4.27 -41.23 -6.12
N GLU A 58 5.13 -41.61 -7.06
CA GLU A 58 6.58 -41.37 -6.99
C GLU A 58 6.90 -39.86 -6.93
N ALA A 59 6.22 -39.04 -7.73
CA ALA A 59 6.42 -37.60 -7.73
C ALA A 59 6.03 -36.95 -6.38
N ARG A 60 4.91 -37.41 -5.79
CA ARG A 60 4.46 -36.94 -4.46
C ARG A 60 5.45 -37.32 -3.35
N GLU A 61 5.94 -38.55 -3.36
CA GLU A 61 6.95 -39.02 -2.39
C GLU A 61 8.26 -38.24 -2.54
N THR A 62 8.69 -38.00 -3.79
CA THR A 62 9.91 -37.24 -4.08
C THR A 62 9.82 -35.80 -3.60
N LEU A 63 8.72 -35.09 -3.84
CA LEU A 63 8.55 -33.71 -3.34
C LEU A 63 8.55 -33.63 -1.81
N LYS A 64 7.95 -34.61 -1.12
CA LYS A 64 7.93 -34.66 0.34
C LYS A 64 9.32 -34.90 0.93
N ALA A 65 10.13 -35.72 0.27
CA ALA A 65 11.48 -36.07 0.69
C ALA A 65 12.56 -35.09 0.21
N MET A 66 12.19 -34.06 -0.57
CA MET A 66 13.16 -33.20 -1.24
C MET A 66 13.89 -32.28 -0.23
N PRO A 67 15.22 -32.12 -0.35
CA PRO A 67 16.01 -31.32 0.59
C PRO A 67 15.61 -29.83 0.60
N GLU A 68 15.83 -29.18 1.75
CA GLU A 68 15.53 -27.75 1.92
C GLU A 68 16.37 -26.87 1.02
N GLU A 69 17.59 -27.28 0.69
CA GLU A 69 18.48 -26.55 -0.21
C GLU A 69 17.90 -26.43 -1.63
N VAL A 70 17.00 -27.36 -2.00
CA VAL A 70 16.36 -27.40 -3.31
C VAL A 70 15.00 -26.69 -3.27
N ILE A 71 14.15 -27.01 -2.28
CA ILE A 71 12.80 -26.43 -2.17
C ILE A 71 12.84 -24.97 -1.67
N GLY A 72 13.71 -24.66 -0.71
CA GLY A 72 13.75 -23.36 -0.02
C GLY A 72 13.82 -22.16 -0.97
N PRO A 73 14.74 -22.13 -1.95
CA PRO A 73 14.81 -21.06 -2.94
C PRO A 73 13.53 -20.90 -3.76
N VAL A 74 12.82 -22.00 -4.07
CA VAL A 74 11.57 -21.98 -4.84
C VAL A 74 10.44 -21.38 -4.01
N LEU A 75 10.39 -21.61 -2.70
CA LEU A 75 9.34 -21.06 -1.84
C LEU A 75 9.40 -19.53 -1.67
N VAL A 76 10.59 -18.93 -1.82
CA VAL A 76 10.79 -17.48 -1.66
C VAL A 76 10.72 -16.73 -2.99
N ASP A 77 10.85 -17.44 -4.11
CA ASP A 77 10.83 -16.85 -5.45
C ASP A 77 9.42 -16.36 -5.84
N GLU A 78 9.31 -15.08 -6.19
CA GLU A 78 8.05 -14.45 -6.63
C GLU A 78 7.64 -14.90 -8.05
N SER A 79 8.50 -15.61 -8.77
CA SER A 79 8.14 -16.24 -10.05
C SER A 79 7.66 -17.69 -9.87
N SER A 80 7.56 -18.18 -8.63
CA SER A 80 7.02 -19.51 -8.35
C SER A 80 5.51 -19.57 -8.56
N PRO A 81 5.01 -20.65 -9.20
CA PRO A 81 3.58 -20.80 -9.45
C PRO A 81 2.77 -20.96 -8.15
N PRO A 82 1.63 -20.25 -8.01
CA PRO A 82 0.80 -20.33 -6.81
C PRO A 82 0.31 -21.75 -6.50
N GLU A 83 0.04 -22.57 -7.53
CA GLU A 83 -0.43 -23.95 -7.36
C GLU A 83 0.62 -24.85 -6.71
N LEU A 84 1.91 -24.60 -6.98
CA LEU A 84 3.02 -25.31 -6.33
C LEU A 84 3.09 -24.94 -4.85
N LEU A 85 2.96 -23.64 -4.54
CA LEU A 85 2.99 -23.16 -3.15
C LEU A 85 1.81 -23.72 -2.36
N ASP A 86 0.60 -23.75 -2.94
CA ASP A 86 -0.58 -24.39 -2.35
C ASP A 86 -0.37 -25.88 -2.08
N PHE A 87 0.18 -26.60 -3.06
CA PHE A 87 0.48 -28.02 -2.89
C PHE A 87 1.46 -28.27 -1.75
N ILE A 88 2.57 -27.51 -1.69
CA ILE A 88 3.55 -27.67 -0.61
C ILE A 88 2.92 -27.31 0.74
N ALA A 89 2.17 -26.20 0.82
CA ALA A 89 1.50 -25.76 2.04
C ALA A 89 0.56 -26.82 2.63
N ARG A 90 -0.16 -27.56 1.77
CA ARG A 90 -1.10 -28.62 2.20
C ARG A 90 -0.42 -29.93 2.59
N ASN A 91 0.83 -30.14 2.16
CA ASN A 91 1.51 -31.44 2.30
C ASN A 91 2.77 -31.39 3.18
N THR A 92 3.12 -30.21 3.71
CA THR A 92 4.28 -30.04 4.59
C THR A 92 3.86 -29.82 6.04
N GLY A 93 4.63 -30.39 6.97
CA GLY A 93 4.61 -30.01 8.39
C GLY A 93 5.80 -29.14 8.79
N ASN A 94 6.67 -28.78 7.84
CA ASN A 94 7.86 -27.99 8.12
C ASN A 94 7.49 -26.50 8.28
N GLU A 95 7.61 -25.99 9.51
CA GLU A 95 7.29 -24.62 9.87
C GLU A 95 8.11 -23.59 9.07
N SER A 96 9.37 -23.89 8.74
CA SER A 96 10.20 -23.00 7.91
C SER A 96 9.66 -22.86 6.50
N TYR A 97 9.08 -23.93 5.94
CA TYR A 97 8.49 -23.89 4.60
C TYR A 97 7.21 -23.07 4.63
N LEU A 98 6.39 -23.28 5.65
CA LEU A 98 5.14 -22.56 5.86
C LEU A 98 5.40 -21.06 6.05
N GLU A 99 6.41 -20.67 6.81
CA GLU A 99 6.83 -19.27 6.97
C GLU A 99 7.17 -18.64 5.61
N LYS A 100 8.03 -19.30 4.82
CA LYS A 100 8.42 -18.83 3.47
C LYS A 100 7.20 -18.67 2.56
N ILE A 101 6.26 -19.62 2.61
CA ILE A 101 5.02 -19.57 1.81
C ILE A 101 4.09 -18.42 2.25
N ILE A 102 3.95 -18.19 3.57
CA ILE A 102 3.13 -17.09 4.10
C ILE A 102 3.71 -15.73 3.69
N LEU A 103 5.04 -15.61 3.69
CA LEU A 103 5.76 -14.39 3.29
C LEU A 103 5.76 -14.18 1.77
N ASN A 104 5.62 -15.23 0.96
CA ASN A 104 5.59 -15.11 -0.49
C ASN A 104 4.31 -14.40 -0.97
N ARG A 105 4.49 -13.38 -1.80
CA ARG A 105 3.41 -12.54 -2.34
C ARG A 105 2.58 -13.25 -3.40
N THR A 106 3.13 -14.25 -4.10
CA THR A 106 2.39 -15.00 -5.11
C THR A 106 1.51 -16.11 -4.54
N THR A 107 1.65 -16.45 -3.26
CA THR A 107 0.76 -17.41 -2.60
C THR A 107 -0.68 -16.93 -2.68
N ASP A 108 -1.60 -17.80 -3.10
CA ASP A 108 -3.01 -17.46 -3.21
C ASP A 108 -3.67 -17.28 -1.85
N ASP A 109 -4.68 -16.41 -1.78
CA ASP A 109 -5.40 -16.14 -0.52
C ASP A 109 -6.17 -17.37 -0.02
N SER A 110 -6.60 -18.27 -0.91
CA SER A 110 -7.22 -19.54 -0.53
C SER A 110 -6.25 -20.45 0.21
N THR A 111 -4.97 -20.43 -0.16
CA THR A 111 -3.91 -21.16 0.54
C THR A 111 -3.64 -20.54 1.91
N ILE A 112 -3.57 -19.21 1.99
CA ILE A 112 -3.39 -18.51 3.25
C ILE A 112 -4.59 -18.71 4.19
N ALA A 113 -5.82 -18.73 3.67
CA ALA A 113 -7.01 -19.03 4.45
C ALA A 113 -6.95 -20.47 5.00
N TYR A 114 -6.57 -21.45 4.17
CA TYR A 114 -6.35 -22.82 4.63
C TYR A 114 -5.32 -22.90 5.75
N LEU A 115 -4.18 -22.20 5.61
CA LEU A 115 -3.16 -22.13 6.65
C LEU A 115 -3.66 -21.43 7.91
N ALA A 116 -4.43 -20.35 7.76
CA ALA A 116 -5.02 -19.62 8.88
C ALA A 116 -5.98 -20.48 9.70
N GLU A 117 -6.67 -21.45 9.08
CA GLU A 117 -7.58 -22.37 9.74
C GLU A 117 -6.84 -23.55 10.41
N THR A 118 -5.80 -24.08 9.75
CA THR A 118 -5.18 -25.36 10.12
C THR A 118 -3.92 -25.24 10.97
N LEU A 119 -3.24 -24.09 10.95
CA LEU A 119 -1.99 -23.92 11.70
C LEU A 119 -2.23 -23.75 13.19
N HIS A 120 -1.50 -24.52 14.00
CA HIS A 120 -1.52 -24.38 15.44
C HIS A 120 -0.34 -23.57 16.01
N ASN A 121 0.61 -23.17 15.15
CA ASN A 121 1.78 -22.39 15.51
C ASN A 121 1.42 -20.90 15.67
N GLY A 122 1.49 -20.39 16.91
CA GLY A 122 1.15 -19.00 17.23
C GLY A 122 1.89 -17.94 16.40
N PRO A 123 3.24 -17.98 16.31
CA PRO A 123 4.01 -17.08 15.46
C PRO A 123 3.58 -17.04 13.99
N LEU A 124 3.35 -18.19 13.35
CA LEU A 124 2.91 -18.24 11.94
C LEU A 124 1.49 -17.72 11.77
N VAL A 125 0.61 -18.00 12.72
CA VAL A 125 -0.75 -17.48 12.74
C VAL A 125 -0.75 -15.95 12.93
N GLU A 126 0.10 -15.41 13.80
CA GLU A 126 0.27 -13.97 13.98
C GLU A 126 0.87 -13.32 12.72
N LEU A 127 1.78 -14.01 12.03
CA LEU A 127 2.32 -13.56 10.75
C LEU A 127 1.21 -13.36 9.71
N ILE A 128 0.28 -14.33 9.59
CA ILE A 128 -0.89 -14.21 8.72
C ILE A 128 -1.79 -13.04 9.18
N ALA A 129 -2.09 -12.96 10.48
CA ALA A 129 -2.96 -11.93 11.05
C ALA A 129 -2.36 -10.51 10.98
N SER A 130 -1.04 -10.38 10.87
CA SER A 130 -0.35 -9.10 10.70
C SER A 130 -0.40 -8.59 9.26
N ASN A 131 -0.70 -9.46 8.29
CA ASN A 131 -0.76 -9.10 6.87
C ASN A 131 -2.11 -8.43 6.53
N GLN A 132 -2.16 -7.13 6.82
CA GLN A 132 -3.32 -6.27 6.61
C GLN A 132 -3.84 -6.27 5.16
N VAL A 133 -2.96 -6.44 4.17
CA VAL A 133 -3.35 -6.44 2.75
C VAL A 133 -4.20 -7.66 2.42
N ARG A 134 -3.76 -8.85 2.85
CA ARG A 134 -4.50 -10.10 2.61
C ARG A 134 -5.81 -10.14 3.38
N ILE A 135 -5.83 -9.62 4.61
CA ILE A 135 -7.04 -9.51 5.46
C ILE A 135 -8.11 -8.64 4.80
N LEU A 136 -7.74 -7.52 4.18
CA LEU A 136 -8.70 -6.66 3.48
C LEU A 136 -9.19 -7.29 2.16
N ARG A 137 -8.33 -8.05 1.48
CA ARG A 137 -8.64 -8.62 0.17
C ARG A 137 -9.53 -9.86 0.26
N SER A 138 -9.40 -10.67 1.31
CA SER A 138 -10.08 -11.96 1.44
C SER A 138 -10.75 -12.14 2.80
N SER A 139 -12.08 -12.15 2.83
CA SER A 139 -12.87 -12.45 4.03
C SER A 139 -12.68 -13.89 4.52
N ALA A 140 -12.35 -14.82 3.62
CA ALA A 140 -12.09 -16.21 3.96
C ALA A 140 -10.91 -16.37 4.94
N ILE A 141 -9.91 -15.49 4.88
CA ILE A 141 -8.79 -15.50 5.83
C ILE A 141 -9.28 -15.10 7.23
N VAL A 142 -10.18 -14.13 7.31
CA VAL A 142 -10.74 -13.64 8.57
C VAL A 142 -11.63 -14.70 9.21
N GLU A 143 -12.48 -15.33 8.41
CA GLU A 143 -13.31 -16.45 8.85
C GLU A 143 -12.45 -17.61 9.36
N ALA A 144 -11.39 -17.98 8.62
CA ALA A 144 -10.44 -19.00 9.00
C ALA A 144 -9.72 -18.69 10.33
N LEU A 145 -9.23 -17.45 10.51
CA LEU A 145 -8.64 -17.01 11.78
C LEU A 145 -9.65 -17.09 12.94
N GLY A 146 -10.92 -16.74 12.70
CA GLY A 146 -11.96 -16.84 13.71
C GLY A 146 -12.30 -18.27 14.14
N GLN A 147 -12.08 -19.26 13.27
CA GLN A 147 -12.28 -20.69 13.59
C GLN A 147 -11.06 -21.33 14.25
N ASN A 148 -9.89 -20.70 14.19
CA ASN A 148 -8.65 -21.29 14.65
C ASN A 148 -8.46 -21.10 16.17
N PRO A 149 -8.37 -22.20 16.96
CA PRO A 149 -8.21 -22.12 18.42
C PRO A 149 -6.86 -21.53 18.87
N SER A 150 -5.85 -21.49 18.00
CA SER A 150 -4.54 -20.90 18.30
C SER A 150 -4.51 -19.38 18.16
N VAL A 151 -5.57 -18.75 17.63
CA VAL A 151 -5.63 -17.29 17.53
C VAL A 151 -6.03 -16.70 18.87
N SER A 152 -5.20 -15.79 19.40
CA SER A 152 -5.55 -15.11 20.65
C SER A 152 -6.69 -14.10 20.44
N PRO A 153 -7.54 -13.88 21.47
CA PRO A 153 -8.62 -12.89 21.40
C PRO A 153 -8.10 -11.50 21.01
N SER A 154 -6.93 -11.09 21.50
CA SER A 154 -6.31 -9.81 21.17
C SER A 154 -5.90 -9.68 19.70
N VAL A 155 -5.49 -10.78 19.06
CA VAL A 155 -5.19 -10.80 17.61
C VAL A 155 -6.49 -10.67 16.82
N MET A 156 -7.53 -11.43 17.19
CA MET A 156 -8.85 -11.30 16.56
C MET A 156 -9.46 -9.91 16.74
N ASP A 157 -9.31 -9.30 17.91
CA ASP A 157 -9.79 -7.94 18.17
C ASP A 157 -9.07 -6.93 17.29
N ARG A 158 -7.75 -7.08 17.07
CA ARG A 158 -6.96 -6.23 16.19
C ARG A 158 -7.42 -6.38 14.73
N VAL A 159 -7.60 -7.61 14.26
CA VAL A 159 -8.09 -7.91 12.91
C VAL A 159 -9.51 -7.34 12.71
N THR A 160 -10.40 -7.56 13.67
CA THR A 160 -11.80 -7.10 13.61
C THR A 160 -11.90 -5.58 13.71
N SER A 161 -11.11 -4.95 14.59
CA SER A 161 -11.04 -3.49 14.72
C SER A 161 -10.51 -2.85 13.44
N PHE A 162 -9.49 -3.46 12.84
CA PHE A 162 -8.95 -3.05 11.55
C PHE A 162 -10.00 -3.17 10.45
N ILE A 163 -10.70 -4.30 10.34
CA ILE A 163 -11.77 -4.48 9.36
C ILE A 163 -12.90 -3.48 9.59
N SER A 164 -13.32 -3.26 10.84
CA SER A 164 -14.38 -2.31 11.22
C SER A 164 -14.03 -0.88 10.82
N LEU A 165 -12.76 -0.48 11.01
CA LEU A 165 -12.24 0.82 10.59
C LEU A 165 -12.32 1.01 9.07
N TYR A 166 -12.14 -0.06 8.28
CA TYR A 166 -12.09 0.01 6.81
C TYR A 166 -13.44 -0.28 6.12
N LEU A 167 -14.26 -1.20 6.63
CA LEU A 167 -15.56 -1.56 6.07
C LEU A 167 -16.71 -0.69 6.58
N GLY A 168 -16.50 0.10 7.65
CA GLY A 168 -17.53 0.99 8.21
C GLY A 168 -18.76 0.25 8.73
N THR A 169 -18.65 -1.05 9.01
CA THR A 169 -19.67 -1.86 9.67
C THR A 169 -19.47 -1.76 11.19
N GLY A 170 -19.53 -0.55 11.72
CA GLY A 170 -19.50 -0.27 13.15
C GLY A 170 -20.84 0.30 13.57
N LYS A 171 -21.72 -0.55 14.12
CA LYS A 171 -22.85 -0.09 14.94
C LYS A 171 -22.31 0.92 15.96
N GLN A 172 -23.00 2.05 16.09
CA GLN A 172 -22.85 2.92 17.26
C GLN A 172 -23.09 2.07 18.51
N GLY A 173 -22.03 1.87 19.28
CA GLY A 173 -22.05 1.24 20.59
C GLY A 173 -20.85 1.78 21.32
N GLY A 174 -21.07 2.85 22.09
CA GLY A 174 -20.02 3.62 22.72
C GLY A 174 -19.20 2.79 23.70
N VAL A 175 -17.88 2.96 23.65
CA VAL A 175 -17.03 3.30 24.79
C VAL A 175 -15.85 4.09 24.22
N GLU A 176 -15.70 5.33 24.65
CA GLU A 176 -14.49 6.13 24.47
C GLU A 176 -13.29 5.40 25.08
N LYS A 177 -12.22 5.19 24.31
CA LYS A 177 -10.85 5.18 24.85
C LYS A 177 -9.87 5.83 23.89
N GLU A 178 -9.00 6.63 24.52
CA GLU A 178 -8.01 7.58 24.02
C GLU A 178 -6.98 7.03 23.01
N PRO A 179 -6.30 7.92 22.24
CA PRO A 179 -5.42 7.53 21.16
C PRO A 179 -4.03 7.14 21.69
N VAL A 180 -3.52 5.97 21.30
CA VAL A 180 -2.14 5.57 21.59
C VAL A 180 -1.29 5.59 20.31
N SER A 181 -0.35 6.53 20.34
CA SER A 181 0.93 6.68 19.64
C SER A 181 1.10 6.10 18.23
N HIS A 182 1.37 7.02 17.30
CA HIS A 182 1.92 6.78 15.98
C HIS A 182 3.25 6.01 16.01
N HIS A 183 3.33 4.90 15.28
CA HIS A 183 4.57 4.45 14.66
C HIS A 183 4.49 4.76 13.15
N LYS A 184 5.30 5.75 12.78
CA LYS A 184 5.93 6.01 11.48
C LYS A 184 6.87 4.82 11.16
N ASP A 185 7.07 4.27 9.97
CA ASP A 185 7.03 4.74 8.59
C ASP A 185 6.79 3.53 7.63
N ASP A 186 6.75 3.80 6.32
CA ASP A 186 6.95 2.87 5.18
C ASP A 186 5.78 2.00 4.66
N VAL A 187 4.73 2.63 4.09
CA VAL A 187 3.92 1.99 3.02
C VAL A 187 3.36 3.05 2.05
N THR A 188 4.21 3.69 1.24
CA THR A 188 3.76 4.75 0.30
C THR A 188 3.76 4.39 -1.18
N THR A 189 4.28 3.23 -1.61
CA THR A 189 4.45 2.96 -3.05
C THR A 189 3.71 1.73 -3.59
N LEU A 190 3.13 0.86 -2.76
CA LEU A 190 2.35 -0.32 -3.20
C LEU A 190 0.82 -0.11 -3.20
N ASN A 191 0.36 1.10 -2.86
CA ASN A 191 -1.06 1.41 -2.64
C ASN A 191 -1.78 2.02 -3.84
N GLU A 192 -1.10 2.45 -4.91
CA GLU A 192 -1.76 3.23 -5.98
C GLU A 192 -2.61 2.35 -6.91
N GLU A 193 -2.13 1.17 -7.31
CA GLU A 193 -2.85 0.28 -8.23
C GLU A 193 -4.07 -0.40 -7.58
N ILE A 194 -3.96 -0.81 -6.30
CA ILE A 194 -5.09 -1.37 -5.54
C ILE A 194 -6.14 -0.30 -5.25
N ARG A 195 -5.71 0.95 -4.99
CA ARG A 195 -6.62 2.08 -4.79
C ARG A 195 -7.44 2.37 -6.05
N GLU A 196 -6.84 2.41 -7.23
CA GLU A 196 -7.58 2.73 -8.46
C GLU A 196 -8.77 1.77 -8.70
N SER A 197 -8.55 0.46 -8.59
CA SER A 197 -9.60 -0.55 -8.84
C SER A 197 -10.80 -0.51 -7.87
N PHE A 198 -10.58 -0.15 -6.60
CA PHE A 198 -11.64 -0.03 -5.60
C PHE A 198 -12.35 1.32 -5.68
N LEU A 199 -11.60 2.39 -5.95
CA LEU A 199 -12.15 3.74 -6.04
C LEU A 199 -13.02 3.95 -7.28
N ASP A 200 -12.81 3.20 -8.37
CA ASP A 200 -13.62 3.31 -9.60
C ASP A 200 -15.06 2.81 -9.43
N LYS A 201 -15.34 2.02 -8.40
CA LYS A 201 -16.72 1.59 -8.07
C LYS A 201 -17.49 2.65 -7.28
N ILE A 202 -16.82 3.70 -6.79
CA ILE A 202 -17.43 4.77 -6.00
C ILE A 202 -17.85 5.90 -6.94
N GLY A 203 -19.15 5.98 -7.22
CA GLY A 203 -19.75 7.05 -8.02
C GLY A 203 -20.03 8.31 -7.18
N PHE A 204 -19.78 9.48 -7.76
CA PHE A 204 -20.17 10.77 -7.18
C PHE A 204 -21.21 11.45 -8.07
N PRO A 205 -22.11 12.26 -7.49
CA PRO A 205 -22.96 13.16 -8.28
C PRO A 205 -22.11 14.02 -9.22
N GLU A 206 -22.59 14.19 -10.45
CA GLU A 206 -21.90 14.88 -11.54
C GLU A 206 -21.47 16.31 -11.15
N GLU A 207 -22.28 16.97 -10.32
CA GLU A 207 -22.02 18.30 -9.76
C GLU A 207 -20.67 18.42 -9.00
N LEU A 208 -20.21 17.33 -8.37
CA LEU A 208 -18.96 17.30 -7.62
C LEU A 208 -17.72 17.06 -8.51
N LEU A 209 -17.93 16.65 -9.75
CA LEU A 209 -16.88 16.31 -10.72
C LEU A 209 -16.72 17.37 -11.81
N GLU A 210 -17.78 18.11 -12.11
CA GLU A 210 -17.80 19.21 -13.06
C GLU A 210 -17.04 20.44 -12.53
N GLU A 211 -16.28 21.10 -13.41
CA GLU A 211 -15.52 22.33 -13.09
C GLU A 211 -16.22 23.62 -13.56
N ASP A 212 -17.43 23.52 -14.11
CA ASP A 212 -18.19 24.68 -14.58
C ASP A 212 -18.62 25.59 -13.43
N GLU A 213 -18.67 26.91 -13.65
CA GLU A 213 -18.99 27.87 -12.60
C GLU A 213 -20.36 27.60 -11.93
N GLU A 214 -21.32 27.08 -12.68
CA GLU A 214 -22.64 26.71 -12.16
C GLU A 214 -22.57 25.47 -11.25
N ALA A 215 -21.76 24.46 -11.59
CA ALA A 215 -21.53 23.29 -10.75
C ALA A 215 -20.78 23.66 -9.47
N ILE A 216 -19.79 24.55 -9.56
CA ILE A 216 -19.07 25.08 -8.40
C ILE A 216 -20.01 25.88 -7.50
N LYS A 217 -20.88 26.73 -8.07
CA LYS A 217 -21.90 27.47 -7.30
C LYS A 217 -22.88 26.54 -6.61
N ARG A 218 -23.42 25.53 -7.30
CA ARG A 218 -24.30 24.51 -6.70
C ARG A 218 -23.60 23.74 -5.59
N THR A 219 -22.36 23.36 -5.80
CA THR A 219 -21.53 22.66 -4.81
C THR A 219 -21.26 23.53 -3.57
N SER A 220 -20.99 24.82 -3.77
CA SER A 220 -20.75 25.78 -2.69
C SER A 220 -22.04 26.20 -1.97
N GLN A 221 -23.19 26.19 -2.64
CA GLN A 221 -24.50 26.48 -2.06
C GLN A 221 -25.08 25.25 -1.34
N GLY A 222 -24.79 24.05 -1.81
CA GLY A 222 -25.09 22.82 -1.11
C GLY A 222 -24.26 22.70 0.16
N ASN A 223 -24.76 21.93 1.13
CA ASN A 223 -24.02 21.58 2.33
C ASN A 223 -22.89 20.56 2.02
N LEU A 224 -21.98 20.90 1.12
CA LEU A 224 -20.85 20.03 0.76
C LEU A 224 -19.99 19.75 2.00
N LEU A 225 -19.82 20.72 2.90
CA LEU A 225 -19.15 20.53 4.18
C LEU A 225 -19.82 19.42 5.00
N ASP A 226 -21.14 19.47 5.18
CA ASP A 226 -21.89 18.43 5.91
C ASP A 226 -21.77 17.07 5.21
N ARG A 227 -21.84 17.04 3.86
CA ARG A 227 -21.68 15.81 3.09
C ARG A 227 -20.29 15.20 3.29
N VAL A 228 -19.23 16.02 3.20
CA VAL A 228 -17.84 15.58 3.41
C VAL A 228 -17.64 15.07 4.83
N VAL A 229 -18.27 15.69 5.84
CA VAL A 229 -18.19 15.18 7.22
C VAL A 229 -18.77 13.77 7.35
N HIS A 230 -19.87 13.46 6.64
CA HIS A 230 -20.53 12.15 6.69
C HIS A 230 -19.95 11.12 5.69
N MET A 231 -19.03 11.52 4.79
CA MET A 231 -18.39 10.60 3.85
C MET A 231 -17.38 9.68 4.52
N ARG A 232 -17.28 8.45 3.99
CA ARG A 232 -16.28 7.47 4.40
C ARG A 232 -14.89 7.82 3.86
N LEU A 233 -13.83 7.29 4.47
CA LEU A 233 -12.45 7.58 4.06
C LEU A 233 -12.16 7.28 2.57
N PRO A 234 -12.58 6.14 1.98
CA PRO A 234 -12.35 5.88 0.55
C PRO A 234 -13.07 6.88 -0.36
N GLU A 235 -14.28 7.30 0.01
CA GLU A 235 -15.05 8.30 -0.74
C GLU A 235 -14.34 9.65 -0.71
N LYS A 236 -13.88 10.08 0.47
CA LYS A 236 -13.06 11.30 0.61
C LYS A 236 -11.79 11.23 -0.23
N LEU A 237 -11.13 10.06 -0.28
CA LEU A 237 -9.91 9.86 -1.04
C LEU A 237 -10.17 9.94 -2.56
N LYS A 238 -11.24 9.32 -3.06
CA LYS A 238 -11.61 9.43 -4.49
C LYS A 238 -12.05 10.85 -4.84
N LEU A 239 -12.84 11.48 -3.98
CA LEU A 239 -13.27 12.87 -4.18
C LEU A 239 -12.07 13.84 -4.14
N ALA A 240 -11.04 13.56 -3.36
CA ALA A 240 -9.79 14.34 -3.38
C ALA A 240 -9.08 14.25 -4.74
N LEU A 241 -9.07 13.06 -5.35
CA LEU A 241 -8.37 12.79 -6.61
C LEU A 241 -9.12 13.27 -7.86
N VAL A 242 -10.45 13.26 -7.85
CA VAL A 242 -11.28 13.53 -9.05
C VAL A 242 -12.18 14.77 -8.89
N GLY A 243 -12.41 15.22 -7.65
CA GLY A 243 -13.37 16.28 -7.35
C GLY A 243 -12.98 17.66 -7.90
N ASN A 244 -14.02 18.51 -8.00
CA ASN A 244 -13.94 19.89 -8.43
C ASN A 244 -13.16 20.78 -7.44
N ARG A 245 -12.89 22.03 -7.84
CA ARG A 245 -12.13 23.02 -7.05
C ARG A 245 -12.66 23.17 -5.62
N GLU A 246 -13.97 23.12 -5.45
CA GLU A 246 -14.62 23.34 -4.16
C GLU A 246 -14.42 22.15 -3.21
N ALA A 247 -14.58 20.93 -3.73
CA ALA A 247 -14.25 19.70 -3.01
C ALA A 247 -12.78 19.69 -2.58
N ARG A 248 -11.85 20.04 -3.47
CA ARG A 248 -10.42 20.16 -3.16
C ARG A 248 -10.16 21.17 -2.03
N ARG A 249 -10.79 22.34 -2.08
CA ARG A 249 -10.64 23.40 -1.07
C ARG A 249 -11.04 22.94 0.33
N ILE A 250 -12.06 22.09 0.43
CA ILE A 250 -12.54 21.51 1.69
C ILE A 250 -11.61 20.38 2.15
N LEU A 251 -11.32 19.41 1.26
CA LEU A 251 -10.59 18.18 1.60
C LEU A 251 -9.12 18.41 1.97
N VAL A 252 -8.49 19.49 1.49
CA VAL A 252 -7.12 19.88 1.89
C VAL A 252 -7.03 20.19 3.39
N ARG A 253 -8.15 20.53 4.04
CA ARG A 253 -8.23 20.85 5.47
C ARG A 253 -8.78 19.69 6.31
N ASP A 254 -8.96 18.51 5.71
CA ASP A 254 -9.46 17.34 6.42
C ASP A 254 -8.48 16.92 7.53
N SER A 255 -9.02 16.36 8.61
CA SER A 255 -8.22 15.89 9.75
C SER A 255 -7.34 14.69 9.38
N ASN A 256 -7.73 13.91 8.38
CA ASN A 256 -6.96 12.79 7.90
C ASN A 256 -5.89 13.25 6.88
N ARG A 257 -4.62 13.09 7.26
CA ARG A 257 -3.45 13.43 6.44
C ARG A 257 -3.45 12.76 5.07
N LEU A 258 -3.95 11.53 4.95
CA LEU A 258 -3.99 10.81 3.68
C LEU A 258 -4.92 11.47 2.67
N VAL A 259 -6.08 11.98 3.13
CA VAL A 259 -7.04 12.71 2.29
C VAL A 259 -6.45 14.04 1.88
N ALA A 260 -5.89 14.78 2.84
CA ALA A 260 -5.30 16.10 2.57
C ALA A 260 -4.13 16.02 1.57
N THR A 261 -3.25 15.02 1.70
CA THR A 261 -2.16 14.78 0.75
C THR A 261 -2.65 14.24 -0.60
N ALA A 262 -3.74 13.47 -0.64
CA ALA A 262 -4.30 12.97 -1.89
C ALA A 262 -4.80 14.09 -2.81
N VAL A 263 -5.27 15.22 -2.26
CA VAL A 263 -5.69 16.37 -3.08
C VAL A 263 -4.52 16.91 -3.91
N LEU A 264 -3.29 16.83 -3.41
CA LEU A 264 -2.10 17.28 -4.14
C LEU A 264 -1.80 16.44 -5.38
N LYS A 265 -2.28 15.19 -5.43
CA LYS A 265 -2.13 14.28 -6.56
C LYS A 265 -3.21 14.46 -7.63
N ASN A 266 -4.19 15.34 -7.41
CA ASN A 266 -5.25 15.58 -8.38
C ASN A 266 -4.68 16.25 -9.66
N PRO A 267 -4.91 15.67 -10.86
CA PRO A 267 -4.36 16.19 -12.11
C PRO A 267 -4.91 17.57 -12.49
N ARG A 268 -6.07 17.96 -11.96
CA ARG A 268 -6.72 19.25 -12.23
C ARG A 268 -6.29 20.36 -11.25
N LEU A 269 -5.33 20.09 -10.36
CA LEU A 269 -4.86 21.08 -9.39
C LEU A 269 -4.05 22.19 -10.07
N THR A 270 -4.52 23.43 -9.94
CA THR A 270 -3.86 24.61 -10.52
C THR A 270 -2.77 25.20 -9.63
N ASP A 271 -1.79 25.88 -10.23
CA ASP A 271 -0.72 26.54 -9.47
C ASP A 271 -1.24 27.64 -8.53
N SER A 272 -2.33 28.32 -8.91
CA SER A 272 -3.02 29.30 -8.06
C SER A 272 -3.64 28.66 -6.80
N GLU A 273 -4.21 27.46 -6.92
CA GLU A 273 -4.74 26.72 -5.76
C GLU A 273 -3.61 26.34 -4.82
N VAL A 274 -2.48 25.86 -5.34
CA VAL A 274 -1.32 25.47 -4.52
C VAL A 274 -0.78 26.66 -3.72
N ILE A 275 -0.74 27.86 -4.32
CA ILE A 275 -0.35 29.08 -3.60
C ILE A 275 -1.33 29.37 -2.45
N GLN A 276 -2.64 29.25 -2.69
CA GLN A 276 -3.67 29.45 -1.65
C GLN A 276 -3.56 28.41 -0.53
N ILE A 277 -3.28 27.15 -0.88
CA ILE A 277 -3.07 26.06 0.09
C ILE A 277 -1.85 26.36 0.95
N ALA A 278 -0.73 26.76 0.34
CA ALA A 278 0.51 27.09 1.04
C ALA A 278 0.36 28.32 1.96
N GLN A 279 -0.53 29.27 1.64
CA GLN A 279 -0.85 30.41 2.50
C GLN A 279 -1.79 30.06 3.66
N SER A 280 -2.52 28.95 3.56
CA SER A 280 -3.57 28.59 4.52
C SER A 280 -2.99 28.03 5.81
N ARG A 281 -3.33 28.68 6.95
CA ARG A 281 -2.88 28.27 8.30
C ARG A 281 -3.66 27.07 8.87
N THR A 282 -4.74 26.65 8.22
CA THR A 282 -5.56 25.51 8.66
C THR A 282 -5.02 24.17 8.19
N VAL A 283 -4.16 24.17 7.17
CA VAL A 283 -3.63 22.97 6.53
C VAL A 283 -2.63 22.26 7.45
N ASP A 284 -2.51 20.93 7.31
CA ASP A 284 -1.56 20.12 8.07
C ASP A 284 -0.11 20.30 7.55
N GLU A 285 0.86 20.13 8.45
CA GLU A 285 2.29 20.25 8.15
C GLU A 285 2.72 19.30 7.01
N CYS A 286 2.18 18.07 6.97
CA CYS A 286 2.53 17.08 5.95
C CYS A 286 2.23 17.55 4.52
N VAL A 287 1.12 18.28 4.32
CA VAL A 287 0.74 18.82 3.02
C VAL A 287 1.74 19.91 2.58
N LEU A 288 2.15 20.79 3.51
CA LEU A 288 3.13 21.84 3.23
C LEU A 288 4.51 21.24 2.88
N ARG A 289 4.89 20.15 3.56
CA ARG A 289 6.10 19.38 3.26
C ARG A 289 6.05 18.74 1.87
N GLU A 290 4.93 18.14 1.49
CA GLU A 290 4.73 17.54 0.17
C GLU A 290 4.78 18.61 -0.95
N ILE A 291 4.18 19.78 -0.70
CA ILE A 291 4.24 20.91 -1.63
C ILE A 291 5.69 21.35 -1.85
N ALA A 292 6.47 21.43 -0.77
CA ALA A 292 7.88 21.79 -0.81
C ALA A 292 8.77 20.77 -1.52
N GLY A 293 8.47 19.47 -1.38
CA GLY A 293 9.20 18.38 -2.04
C GLY A 293 8.92 18.26 -3.54
N THR A 294 7.76 18.75 -3.99
CA THR A 294 7.35 18.63 -5.39
C THR A 294 8.10 19.63 -6.28
N ARG A 295 8.93 19.11 -7.19
CA ARG A 295 9.80 19.92 -8.07
C ARG A 295 9.05 20.94 -8.93
N LYS A 296 7.82 20.64 -9.36
CA LYS A 296 6.96 21.56 -10.14
C LYS A 296 6.71 22.85 -9.36
N TRP A 297 6.24 22.73 -8.12
CA TRP A 297 5.84 23.86 -7.29
C TRP A 297 7.03 24.53 -6.60
N ALA A 298 8.05 23.77 -6.22
CA ALA A 298 9.28 24.32 -5.64
C ALA A 298 10.05 25.27 -6.58
N LYS A 299 9.76 25.27 -7.89
CA LYS A 299 10.31 26.27 -8.82
C LYS A 299 9.62 27.63 -8.73
N LEU A 300 8.35 27.66 -8.33
CA LEU A 300 7.53 28.87 -8.30
C LEU A 300 7.93 29.75 -7.12
N TYR A 301 8.33 31.00 -7.40
CA TYR A 301 8.71 31.96 -6.37
C TYR A 301 7.58 32.21 -5.36
N GLN A 302 6.33 32.32 -5.85
CA GLN A 302 5.17 32.58 -5.01
C GLN A 302 4.89 31.45 -4.02
N VAL A 303 5.15 30.19 -4.41
CA VAL A 303 5.01 29.04 -3.51
C VAL A 303 6.08 29.10 -2.41
N LYS A 304 7.34 29.41 -2.76
CA LYS A 304 8.41 29.60 -1.75
C LYS A 304 8.05 30.69 -0.75
N LEU A 305 7.56 31.83 -1.25
CA LEU A 305 7.16 32.96 -0.42
C LEU A 305 5.98 32.61 0.50
N ALA A 306 4.99 31.89 -0.02
CA ALA A 306 3.84 31.43 0.74
C ALA A 306 4.24 30.45 1.86
N LEU A 307 5.07 29.46 1.54
CA LEU A 307 5.56 28.47 2.50
C LEU A 307 6.37 29.13 3.62
N VAL A 308 7.28 30.06 3.30
CA VAL A 308 8.09 30.75 4.33
C VAL A 308 7.24 31.59 5.29
N ASN A 309 6.16 32.19 4.79
CA ASN A 309 5.27 33.03 5.63
C ASN A 309 4.24 32.23 6.44
N ASN A 310 4.13 30.92 6.23
CA ASN A 310 3.19 30.07 6.95
C ASN A 310 3.84 29.49 8.21
N SER A 311 3.22 29.74 9.37
CA SER A 311 3.72 29.30 10.68
C SER A 311 3.68 27.78 10.89
N LYS A 312 2.90 27.05 10.09
CA LYS A 312 2.83 25.58 10.11
C LYS A 312 3.83 24.92 9.18
N THR A 313 4.56 25.68 8.36
CA THR A 313 5.59 25.09 7.51
C THR A 313 6.73 24.58 8.39
N PRO A 314 7.22 23.36 8.15
CA PRO A 314 8.36 22.85 8.88
C PRO A 314 9.57 23.79 8.83
N THR A 315 10.29 23.89 9.95
CA THR A 315 11.45 24.78 10.07
C THR A 315 12.54 24.42 9.05
N ASP A 316 12.78 23.12 8.83
CA ASP A 316 13.76 22.59 7.87
C ASP A 316 13.46 23.06 6.43
N VAL A 317 12.20 22.95 6.02
CA VAL A 317 11.73 23.39 4.70
C VAL A 317 11.88 24.92 4.55
N THR A 318 11.51 25.66 5.59
CA THR A 318 11.55 27.13 5.58
C THR A 318 12.98 27.64 5.42
N LEU A 319 13.95 27.07 6.16
CA LEU A 319 15.36 27.47 6.09
C LEU A 319 15.96 27.28 4.69
N ASN A 320 15.56 26.23 3.98
CA ASN A 320 16.00 25.98 2.60
C ASN A 320 15.50 27.08 1.64
N PHE A 321 14.25 27.54 1.81
CA PHE A 321 13.67 28.55 0.93
C PHE A 321 14.08 29.99 1.23
N LEU A 322 14.49 30.32 2.46
CA LEU A 322 14.93 31.66 2.84
C LEU A 322 16.01 32.24 1.90
N ARG A 323 16.99 31.42 1.50
CA ARG A 323 18.09 31.88 0.64
C ARG A 323 17.62 32.31 -0.76
N HIS A 324 16.49 31.78 -1.20
CA HIS A 324 15.90 32.06 -2.51
C HIS A 324 14.98 33.28 -2.53
N LEU A 325 14.68 33.89 -1.38
CA LEU A 325 13.81 35.06 -1.30
C LEU A 325 14.53 36.34 -1.74
N ARG A 326 13.76 37.26 -2.34
CA ARG A 326 14.20 38.60 -2.73
C ARG A 326 14.37 39.49 -1.51
N TYR A 327 15.17 40.55 -1.63
CA TYR A 327 15.47 41.47 -0.54
C TYR A 327 14.21 42.05 0.14
N LYS A 328 13.24 42.53 -0.66
CA LYS A 328 11.97 43.10 -0.16
C LYS A 328 11.19 42.10 0.70
N ASP A 329 11.13 40.85 0.26
CA ASP A 329 10.36 39.80 0.91
C ASP A 329 11.09 39.25 2.14
N LEU A 330 12.42 39.11 2.09
CA LEU A 330 13.24 38.81 3.28
C LEU A 330 13.02 39.84 4.38
N ARG A 331 12.93 41.12 4.02
CA ARG A 331 12.60 42.18 4.97
C ARG A 331 11.23 41.91 5.61
N SER A 332 10.20 41.58 4.84
CA SER A 332 8.88 41.25 5.41
C SER A 332 8.91 40.06 6.38
N VAL A 333 9.70 39.03 6.07
CA VAL A 333 9.87 37.84 6.94
C VAL A 333 10.47 38.21 8.29
N VAL A 334 11.44 39.12 8.33
CA VAL A 334 12.08 39.58 9.59
C VAL A 334 11.10 40.30 10.53
N TRP A 335 10.10 40.98 9.97
CA TRP A 335 9.07 41.69 10.73
C TRP A 335 7.83 40.85 11.04
N ASN A 336 7.76 39.62 10.52
CA ASN A 336 6.63 38.73 10.75
C ASN A 336 6.75 38.05 12.12
N ARG A 337 5.80 38.34 13.03
CA ARG A 337 5.77 37.81 14.40
C ARG A 337 5.21 36.39 14.48
N ASP A 338 4.58 35.90 13.42
CA ASP A 338 3.97 34.57 13.40
C ASP A 338 5.00 33.47 13.16
N LEU A 339 6.26 33.83 12.86
CA LEU A 339 7.31 32.89 12.52
C LEU A 339 8.20 32.52 13.73
N PRO A 340 8.68 31.27 13.80
CA PRO A 340 9.66 30.85 14.81
C PRO A 340 10.90 31.74 14.85
N GLY A 341 11.40 32.04 16.05
CA GLY A 341 12.55 32.95 16.24
C GLY A 341 13.83 32.53 15.50
N VAL A 342 14.03 31.23 15.28
CA VAL A 342 15.15 30.67 14.50
C VAL A 342 15.09 31.09 13.02
N ILE A 343 13.88 31.18 12.45
CA ILE A 343 13.67 31.63 11.07
C ILE A 343 13.95 33.14 10.97
N ILE A 344 13.51 33.91 11.96
CA ILE A 344 13.74 35.36 11.99
C ILE A 344 15.24 35.69 12.14
N SER A 345 15.95 34.98 13.02
CA SER A 345 17.39 35.22 13.23
C SER A 345 18.23 34.86 12.00
N THR A 346 17.90 33.75 11.34
CA THR A 346 18.56 33.33 10.10
C THR A 346 18.22 34.26 8.92
N ALA A 347 16.96 34.70 8.80
CA ALA A 347 16.56 35.68 7.79
C ALA A 347 17.30 37.02 7.96
N ARG A 348 17.50 37.51 9.20
CA ARG A 348 18.32 38.72 9.47
C ARG A 348 19.76 38.55 9.02
N LYS A 349 20.36 37.38 9.26
CA LYS A 349 21.74 37.09 8.83
C LYS A 349 21.86 37.14 7.31
N ILE A 350 20.94 36.47 6.60
CA ILE A 350 20.90 36.45 5.12
C ILE A 350 20.64 37.86 4.56
N LEU A 351 19.78 38.66 5.20
CA LEU A 351 19.51 40.04 4.79
C LEU A 351 20.78 40.89 4.84
N LYS A 352 21.56 40.76 5.93
CA LYS A 352 22.85 41.46 6.08
C LYS A 352 23.87 41.00 5.03
N GLU A 353 23.99 39.69 4.80
CA GLU A 353 24.87 39.15 3.76
C GLU A 353 24.54 39.70 2.36
N LYS A 354 23.25 39.82 2.01
CA LYS A 354 22.84 40.43 0.73
C LYS A 354 23.11 41.93 0.66
N GLN A 355 22.93 42.65 1.77
CA GLN A 355 23.25 44.07 1.87
C GLN A 355 24.76 44.32 1.67
N ASP A 356 25.61 43.47 2.26
CA ASP A 356 27.08 43.56 2.14
C ASP A 356 27.55 43.19 0.71
N GLN A 357 26.79 42.35 -0.01
CA GLN A 357 27.06 41.97 -1.40
C GLN A 357 26.54 42.98 -2.44
N GLY A 358 25.81 44.02 -2.04
CA GLY A 358 25.30 45.06 -2.93
C GLY A 358 24.21 44.61 -3.92
N VAL A 359 23.49 43.51 -3.62
CA VAL A 359 22.43 42.92 -4.47
C VAL A 359 21.05 43.01 -3.84
#